data_AF-A0A1H1GZV6-F1
#
_entry.id   AF-A0A1H1GZV6-F1
#
_cell.length_a   1.000
_cell.length_b   1.000
_cell.length_c   1.000
_cell.angle_alpha   90.00
_cell.angle_beta   90.00
_cell.angle_gamma   90.00
#
_symmetry.space_group_name_H-M   'P 1'
#
loop_
_entity.id
_entity.type
_entity.pdbx_description
1 polymer ?
#
loop_
_entity_poly.entity_id
_entity_poly.type
_entity_poly.pdbx_seq_one_letter_code
_entity_poly.pdbx_strand_id
1 'polypeptide(L)'
;MARTSSKKVATASVKRLLSIRRFRRASSKDSSWTADSVLRHPLLLVVVGFLLTALVGGWLTTRREAHEKTMEQQERSLNEAITIVRGLAADYAAYEVRGDLLVRAMKRGASRTELITLKRDFDESYANLKVSAFTTGQKIANIYPSSGEDAIVSEYGELGQMMEHTTACIDAAYETGKVFNADQPSGLYACRFPSTSFPSSLQVAMDELSNCSSLFLLSLGVALDRFPASPWQRAAEANKVFKTAPFGCSKKLIVHGFPMPK
;
A
#
# COMPACT_ATOMS: atom_id res chain seq x y z
N MET A 1 33.99 -5.60 -37.56
CA MET A 1 33.92 -4.12 -37.53
C MET A 1 32.52 -3.79 -37.01
N ALA A 2 32.25 -3.02 -35.95
CA ALA A 2 33.01 -1.97 -35.29
C ALA A 2 32.55 -1.76 -33.83
N ARG A 3 33.53 -1.37 -33.00
CA ARG A 3 33.51 -0.45 -31.84
C ARG A 3 32.59 -0.74 -30.64
N THR A 4 33.23 -1.39 -29.67
CA THR A 4 33.05 -1.25 -28.22
C THR A 4 33.16 0.22 -27.78
N SER A 5 32.18 0.71 -27.02
CA SER A 5 32.25 2.03 -26.35
C SER A 5 32.20 1.85 -24.83
N SER A 6 33.40 1.85 -24.25
CA SER A 6 33.67 1.80 -22.82
C SER A 6 33.36 3.17 -22.20
N LYS A 7 32.27 3.27 -21.42
CA LYS A 7 31.99 4.46 -20.61
C LYS A 7 32.79 4.37 -19.31
N LYS A 8 33.85 5.17 -19.24
CA LYS A 8 34.62 5.45 -18.02
C LYS A 8 33.73 6.12 -16.99
N VAL A 9 33.50 5.45 -15.86
CA VAL A 9 32.90 6.03 -14.66
C VAL A 9 33.96 6.92 -14.01
N ALA A 10 33.80 8.23 -14.15
CA ALA A 10 34.61 9.21 -13.46
C ALA A 10 34.26 9.21 -11.97
N THR A 11 35.13 8.64 -11.15
CA THR A 11 35.14 8.81 -9.69
C THR A 11 35.45 10.27 -9.37
N ALA A 12 34.41 11.08 -9.22
CA ALA A 12 34.50 12.44 -8.72
C ALA A 12 35.04 12.41 -7.29
N SER A 13 36.33 12.70 -7.19
CA SER A 13 37.06 12.83 -5.94
C SER A 13 36.51 14.06 -5.21
N VAL A 14 35.69 13.83 -4.18
CA VAL A 14 35.21 14.86 -3.26
C VAL A 14 36.41 15.35 -2.44
N LYS A 15 37.12 16.35 -2.99
CA LYS A 15 38.09 17.16 -2.25
C LYS A 15 37.32 17.94 -1.18
N ARG A 16 37.23 17.37 0.02
CA ARG A 16 36.93 18.11 1.25
C ARG A 16 38.06 19.11 1.50
N LEU A 17 37.95 20.28 0.90
CA LEU A 17 38.65 21.48 1.34
C LEU A 17 38.01 21.92 2.66
N LEU A 18 38.48 21.33 3.76
CA LEU A 18 38.36 21.91 5.09
C LEU A 18 39.22 23.19 5.10
N SER A 19 38.66 24.29 4.60
CA SER A 19 39.18 25.61 4.90
C SER A 19 38.93 25.84 6.39
N ILE A 20 39.96 25.60 7.19
CA ILE A 20 40.03 26.05 8.58
C ILE A 20 40.06 27.58 8.50
N ARG A 21 38.86 28.18 8.47
CA ARG A 21 38.65 29.61 8.58
C ARG A 21 39.07 29.95 10.01
N ARG A 22 40.34 30.31 10.18
CA ARG A 22 40.84 30.92 11.40
C ARG A 22 40.00 32.17 11.59
N PHE A 23 39.00 32.09 12.47
CA PHE A 23 38.30 33.25 13.00
C PHE A 23 39.35 34.11 13.67
N ARG A 24 39.84 35.10 12.93
CA ARG A 24 40.59 36.22 13.48
C ARG A 24 39.60 36.89 14.43
N ARG A 25 39.75 36.65 15.73
CA ARG A 25 39.03 37.40 16.77
C ARG A 25 39.40 38.86 16.55
N ALA A 26 38.52 39.59 15.86
CA ALA A 26 38.49 41.03 15.96
C ALA A 26 38.15 41.32 17.42
N SER A 27 39.20 41.59 18.20
CA SER A 27 39.11 42.11 19.55
C SER A 27 38.50 43.50 19.45
N SER A 28 37.18 43.57 19.36
CA SER A 28 36.45 44.79 19.65
C SER A 28 36.52 44.97 21.17
N LYS A 29 37.57 45.67 21.61
CA LYS A 29 37.52 46.41 22.86
C LYS A 29 36.40 47.44 22.71
N ASP A 30 35.70 47.72 23.80
CA ASP A 30 34.68 48.77 23.94
C ASP A 30 33.22 48.32 23.78
N SER A 31 32.78 47.38 24.63
CA SER A 31 31.42 47.40 25.24
C SER A 31 31.18 46.34 26.34
N SER A 32 32.14 45.46 26.67
CA SER A 32 31.89 44.25 27.48
C SER A 32 31.88 44.40 29.00
N TRP A 33 32.07 45.59 29.58
CA TRP A 33 32.23 45.74 31.04
C TRP A 33 30.93 45.81 31.87
N THR A 34 29.76 45.99 31.23
CA THR A 34 28.48 46.08 31.97
C THR A 34 27.66 44.79 31.95
N ALA A 35 27.88 43.89 30.98
CA ALA A 35 27.18 42.60 30.94
C ALA A 35 27.68 41.62 32.02
N ASP A 36 28.98 41.65 32.32
CA ASP A 36 29.61 40.73 33.29
C ASP A 36 29.17 40.97 34.74
N SER A 37 28.79 42.19 35.11
CA SER A 37 28.30 42.51 36.45
C SER A 37 26.84 42.11 36.65
N VAL A 38 26.02 42.18 35.60
CA VAL A 38 24.58 41.85 35.64
C VAL A 38 24.37 40.32 35.65
N LEU A 39 25.22 39.56 34.98
CA LEU A 39 25.18 38.09 34.95
C LEU A 39 25.63 37.41 36.25
N ARG A 40 26.27 38.15 37.17
CA ARG A 40 26.72 37.61 38.47
C ARG A 40 25.63 37.58 39.53
N HIS A 41 24.46 38.20 39.29
CA HIS A 41 23.35 38.11 40.23
C HIS A 41 22.64 36.76 40.10
N PRO A 42 22.65 35.92 41.16
CA PRO A 42 22.07 34.57 41.11
C PRO A 42 20.57 34.59 40.79
N LEU A 43 19.85 35.62 41.23
CA LEU A 43 18.42 35.80 40.95
C LEU A 43 18.17 36.03 39.44
N LEU A 44 19.03 36.77 38.76
CA LEU A 44 18.89 37.05 37.33
C LEU A 44 19.12 35.80 36.49
N LEU A 45 20.10 34.96 36.86
CA LEU A 45 20.32 33.66 36.22
C LEU A 45 19.09 32.74 36.33
N VAL A 46 18.42 32.73 37.48
CA VAL A 46 17.18 31.95 37.66
C VAL A 46 16.07 32.47 36.76
N VAL A 47 15.85 33.80 36.71
CA VAL A 47 14.80 34.39 35.87
C VAL A 47 15.08 34.15 34.38
N VAL A 48 16.31 34.37 33.92
CA VAL A 48 16.71 34.12 32.53
C VAL A 48 16.60 32.64 32.18
N GLY A 49 17.04 31.75 33.07
CA GLY A 49 16.91 30.30 32.90
C GLY A 49 15.45 29.86 32.80
N PHE A 50 14.56 30.44 33.61
CA PHE A 50 13.12 30.17 33.55
C PHE A 50 12.51 30.63 32.22
N LEU A 51 12.84 31.84 31.76
CA LEU A 51 12.37 32.36 30.46
C LEU A 51 12.87 31.52 29.29
N LEU A 52 14.14 31.13 29.28
CA LEU A 52 14.70 30.26 28.24
C LEU A 52 14.03 28.88 28.25
N THR A 53 13.82 28.31 29.43
CA THR A 53 13.14 27.01 29.57
C THR A 53 11.69 27.09 29.08
N ALA A 54 10.98 28.18 29.39
CA ALA A 54 9.62 28.41 28.90
C ALA A 54 9.57 28.54 27.36
N LEU A 55 10.51 29.29 26.77
CA LEU A 55 10.58 29.46 25.31
C LEU A 55 10.95 28.16 24.60
N VAL A 56 11.98 27.44 25.08
CA VAL A 56 12.41 26.17 24.50
C VAL A 56 11.32 25.11 24.69
N GLY A 57 10.69 25.07 25.87
CA GLY A 57 9.57 24.18 26.15
C GLY A 57 8.39 24.42 25.20
N GLY A 58 7.97 25.68 25.03
CA GLY A 58 6.91 26.04 24.09
C GLY A 58 7.22 25.67 22.64
N TRP A 59 8.47 25.89 22.20
CA TRP A 59 8.89 25.50 20.85
C TRP A 59 8.89 23.98 20.64
N LEU A 60 9.34 23.19 21.64
CA LEU A 60 9.31 21.73 21.55
C LEU A 60 7.89 21.18 21.56
N THR A 61 6.99 21.74 22.38
CA THR A 61 5.58 21.34 22.43
C THR A 61 4.87 21.62 21.10
N THR A 62 5.04 22.82 20.53
CA THR A 62 4.44 23.15 19.22
C THR A 62 4.96 22.25 18.10
N ARG A 63 6.25 21.92 18.10
CA ARG A 63 6.84 20.97 17.15
C ARG A 63 6.28 19.56 17.32
N ARG A 64 6.09 19.11 18.56
CA ARG A 64 5.51 17.80 18.87
C ARG A 64 4.04 17.71 18.44
N GLU A 65 3.24 18.72 18.75
CA GLU A 65 1.84 18.78 18.33
C GLU A 65 1.70 18.79 16.79
N ALA A 66 2.56 19.52 16.09
CA ALA A 66 2.57 19.52 14.63
C ALA A 66 2.88 18.12 14.08
N HIS A 67 3.85 17.42 14.68
CA HIS A 67 4.19 16.06 14.29
C HIS A 67 3.06 15.06 14.61
N GLU A 68 2.47 15.12 15.80
CA GLU A 68 1.34 14.26 16.20
C GLU A 68 0.14 14.46 15.26
N LYS A 69 -0.21 15.71 14.90
CA LYS A 69 -1.26 15.99 13.92
C LYS A 69 -0.98 15.37 12.55
N THR A 70 0.25 15.43 12.05
CA THR A 70 0.59 14.80 10.77
C THR A 70 0.49 13.28 10.83
N MET A 71 0.89 12.66 11.95
CA MET A 71 0.79 11.21 12.13
C MET A 71 -0.66 10.76 12.25
N GLU A 72 -1.49 11.48 13.00
CA GLU A 72 -2.93 11.19 13.08
C GLU A 72 -3.63 11.29 11.72
N GLN A 73 -3.28 12.29 10.90
CA GLN A 73 -3.84 12.41 9.54
C GLN A 73 -3.43 11.22 8.66
N GLN A 74 -2.16 10.79 8.74
CA GLN A 74 -1.67 9.62 8.01
C GLN A 74 -2.31 8.31 8.49
N GLU A 75 -2.52 8.16 9.79
CA GLU A 75 -3.18 6.98 10.34
C GLU A 75 -4.65 6.91 9.92
N ARG A 76 -5.35 8.05 9.93
CA ARG A 76 -6.74 8.14 9.46
C ARG A 76 -6.86 7.78 7.98
N SER A 77 -5.99 8.32 7.12
CA SER A 77 -6.03 8.02 5.68
C SER A 77 -5.71 6.56 5.38
N LEU A 78 -4.75 5.97 6.11
CA LEU A 78 -4.43 4.55 6.00
C LEU A 78 -5.60 3.67 6.46
N ASN A 79 -6.22 3.98 7.60
CA ASN A 79 -7.38 3.25 8.10
C ASN A 79 -8.58 3.34 7.14
N GLU A 80 -8.77 4.48 6.49
CA GLU A 80 -9.78 4.67 5.45
C GLU A 80 -9.49 3.79 4.22
N ALA A 81 -8.27 3.82 3.70
CA ALA A 81 -7.84 2.97 2.58
C ALA A 81 -8.03 1.48 2.88
N ILE A 82 -7.64 1.03 4.08
CA ILE A 82 -7.86 -0.35 4.55
C ILE A 82 -9.34 -0.72 4.53
N THR A 83 -10.20 0.18 5.01
CA THR A 83 -11.64 -0.07 5.07
C THR A 83 -12.24 -0.20 3.67
N ILE A 84 -11.80 0.64 2.74
CA ILE A 84 -12.22 0.59 1.34
C ILE A 84 -11.79 -0.74 0.70
N VAL A 85 -10.52 -1.13 0.84
CA VAL A 85 -9.99 -2.38 0.28
C VAL A 85 -10.69 -3.61 0.87
N ARG A 86 -11.01 -3.60 2.17
CA ARG A 86 -11.79 -4.68 2.80
C ARG A 86 -13.20 -4.80 2.20
N GLY A 87 -13.84 -3.67 1.88
CA GLY A 87 -15.13 -3.67 1.19
C GLY A 87 -15.04 -4.35 -0.16
N LEU A 88 -14.06 -3.96 -0.98
CA LEU A 88 -13.82 -4.59 -2.28
C LEU A 88 -13.54 -6.10 -2.15
N ALA A 89 -12.76 -6.51 -1.15
CA ALA A 89 -12.47 -7.91 -0.91
C ALA A 89 -13.71 -8.73 -0.53
N ALA A 90 -14.63 -8.16 0.24
CA ALA A 90 -15.89 -8.81 0.57
C ALA A 90 -16.76 -9.01 -0.69
N ASP A 91 -16.83 -8.01 -1.56
CA ASP A 91 -17.57 -8.11 -2.84
C ASP A 91 -16.93 -9.14 -3.78
N TYR A 92 -15.59 -9.22 -3.81
CA TYR A 92 -14.87 -10.23 -4.58
C TYR A 92 -15.15 -11.64 -4.08
N ALA A 93 -15.12 -11.85 -2.76
CA ALA A 93 -15.44 -13.14 -2.17
C ALA A 93 -16.89 -13.56 -2.46
N ALA A 94 -17.84 -12.61 -2.45
CA ALA A 94 -19.22 -12.88 -2.82
C ALA A 94 -19.35 -13.32 -4.29
N TYR A 95 -18.64 -12.65 -5.20
CA TYR A 95 -18.56 -13.04 -6.61
C TYR A 95 -18.02 -14.46 -6.80
N GLU A 96 -16.89 -14.79 -6.16
CA GLU A 96 -16.30 -16.14 -6.27
C GLU A 96 -17.22 -17.22 -5.71
N VAL A 97 -17.79 -17.02 -4.52
CA VAL A 97 -18.68 -18.01 -3.88
C VAL A 97 -19.91 -18.26 -4.74
N ARG A 98 -20.55 -17.21 -5.26
CA ARG A 98 -21.75 -17.36 -6.10
C ARG A 98 -21.44 -18.03 -7.43
N GLY A 99 -20.31 -17.70 -8.05
CA GLY A 99 -19.89 -18.36 -9.29
C GLY A 99 -19.56 -19.83 -9.07
N ASP A 100 -18.91 -20.20 -7.96
CA ASP A 100 -18.62 -21.60 -7.64
C ASP A 100 -19.91 -22.40 -7.36
N LEU A 101 -20.89 -21.81 -6.65
CA LEU A 101 -22.21 -22.42 -6.46
C LEU A 101 -22.93 -22.69 -7.79
N LEU A 102 -22.89 -21.73 -8.72
CA LEU A 102 -23.46 -21.90 -10.06
C LEU A 102 -22.78 -23.04 -10.82
N VAL A 103 -21.44 -23.06 -10.87
CA VAL A 103 -20.73 -24.11 -11.60
C VAL A 103 -20.93 -25.49 -10.96
N ARG A 104 -20.98 -25.59 -9.62
CA ARG A 104 -21.33 -26.84 -8.93
C ARG A 104 -22.75 -27.30 -9.25
N ALA A 105 -23.71 -26.37 -9.33
CA ALA A 105 -25.10 -26.67 -9.73
C ALA A 105 -25.17 -27.19 -11.17
N MET A 106 -24.42 -26.59 -12.09
CA MET A 106 -24.29 -27.09 -13.46
C MET A 106 -23.66 -28.48 -13.51
N LYS A 107 -22.57 -28.72 -12.75
CA LYS A 107 -21.90 -30.02 -12.65
C LYS A 107 -22.84 -31.15 -12.22
N ARG A 108 -23.75 -30.89 -11.29
CA ARG A 108 -24.72 -31.90 -10.81
C ARG A 108 -26.01 -31.99 -11.63
N GLY A 109 -26.15 -31.22 -12.71
CA GLY A 109 -27.38 -31.19 -13.50
C GLY A 109 -28.59 -30.67 -12.72
N ALA A 110 -28.40 -29.59 -11.94
CA ALA A 110 -29.46 -28.94 -11.18
C ALA A 110 -30.68 -28.57 -12.05
N SER A 111 -31.83 -28.39 -11.41
CA SER A 111 -33.06 -28.00 -12.12
C SER A 111 -32.92 -26.63 -12.79
N ARG A 112 -33.65 -26.41 -13.90
CA ARG A 112 -33.57 -25.14 -14.64
C ARG A 112 -33.93 -23.92 -13.78
N THR A 113 -34.89 -24.06 -12.88
CA THR A 113 -35.29 -23.00 -11.96
C THR A 113 -34.16 -22.64 -11.00
N GLU A 114 -33.48 -23.64 -10.43
CA GLU A 114 -32.32 -23.45 -9.55
C GLU A 114 -31.14 -22.78 -10.29
N LEU A 115 -30.86 -23.21 -11.52
CA LEU A 115 -29.81 -22.60 -12.36
C LEU A 115 -30.10 -21.13 -12.68
N ILE A 116 -31.36 -20.78 -13.00
CA ILE A 116 -31.77 -19.39 -13.25
C ILE A 116 -31.56 -18.52 -12.00
N THR A 117 -31.93 -19.03 -10.81
CA THR A 117 -31.74 -18.30 -9.56
C THR A 117 -30.25 -18.07 -9.27
N LEU A 118 -29.42 -19.10 -9.35
CA LEU A 118 -27.98 -19.00 -9.11
C LEU A 118 -27.28 -18.11 -10.14
N LYS A 119 -27.70 -18.15 -11.41
CA LYS A 119 -27.17 -17.27 -12.46
C LYS A 119 -27.46 -15.81 -12.16
N ARG A 120 -28.71 -15.50 -11.79
CA ARG A 120 -29.10 -14.13 -11.40
C ARG A 120 -28.29 -13.64 -10.21
N ASP A 121 -28.12 -14.47 -9.18
CA ASP A 121 -27.37 -14.08 -7.98
C ASP A 121 -25.87 -13.88 -8.30
N PHE A 122 -25.30 -14.68 -9.20
CA PHE A 122 -23.95 -14.48 -9.73
C PHE A 122 -23.83 -13.14 -10.50
N ASP A 123 -24.75 -12.86 -11.41
CA ASP A 123 -24.76 -11.63 -12.21
C ASP A 123 -24.88 -10.37 -11.34
N GLU A 124 -25.71 -10.42 -10.31
CA GLU A 124 -25.81 -9.36 -9.32
C GLU A 124 -24.47 -9.12 -8.60
N SER A 125 -23.79 -10.19 -8.16
CA SER A 125 -22.48 -10.03 -7.50
C SER A 125 -21.40 -9.49 -8.43
N TYR A 126 -21.41 -9.88 -9.71
CA TYR A 126 -20.51 -9.34 -10.71
C TYR A 126 -20.75 -7.84 -10.95
N ALA A 127 -22.01 -7.42 -11.06
CA ALA A 127 -22.37 -6.01 -11.21
C ALA A 127 -21.93 -5.19 -9.99
N ASN A 128 -22.18 -5.68 -8.78
CA ASN A 128 -21.77 -5.04 -7.54
C ASN A 128 -20.24 -4.90 -7.46
N LEU A 129 -19.50 -5.99 -7.74
CA LEU A 129 -18.05 -5.98 -7.73
C LEU A 129 -17.47 -4.98 -8.73
N LYS A 130 -18.04 -4.86 -9.94
CA LYS A 130 -17.59 -3.90 -10.95
C LYS A 130 -17.74 -2.45 -10.47
N VAL A 131 -18.87 -2.13 -9.83
CA VAL A 131 -19.10 -0.80 -9.23
C VAL A 131 -18.15 -0.57 -8.05
N SER A 132 -17.97 -1.56 -7.18
CA SER A 132 -17.08 -1.46 -6.02
C SER A 132 -15.61 -1.30 -6.43
N ALA A 133 -15.14 -2.00 -7.46
CA ALA A 133 -13.77 -1.86 -7.97
C ALA A 133 -13.51 -0.45 -8.48
N PHE A 134 -14.42 0.09 -9.29
CA PHE A 134 -14.31 1.45 -9.82
C PHE A 134 -14.33 2.52 -8.72
N THR A 135 -15.31 2.45 -7.81
CA THR A 135 -15.43 3.41 -6.70
C THR A 135 -14.27 3.32 -5.72
N THR A 136 -13.74 2.11 -5.48
CA THR A 136 -12.55 1.88 -4.65
C THR A 136 -11.32 2.51 -5.27
N GLY A 137 -11.10 2.32 -6.58
CA GLY A 137 -10.00 2.96 -7.30
C GLY A 137 -10.03 4.48 -7.17
N GLN A 138 -11.20 5.09 -7.36
CA GLN A 138 -11.38 6.54 -7.20
C GLN A 138 -11.10 7.02 -5.76
N LYS A 139 -11.62 6.32 -4.75
CA LYS A 139 -11.39 6.70 -3.35
C LYS A 139 -9.92 6.60 -2.96
N ILE A 140 -9.23 5.55 -3.39
CA ILE A 140 -7.79 5.39 -3.12
C ILE A 140 -6.98 6.47 -3.84
N ALA A 141 -7.32 6.80 -5.09
CA ALA A 141 -6.68 7.90 -5.82
C ALA A 141 -6.86 9.25 -5.10
N ASN A 142 -8.03 9.51 -4.51
CA ASN A 142 -8.28 10.72 -3.72
C ASN A 142 -7.46 10.76 -2.41
N ILE A 143 -7.23 9.59 -1.77
CA ILE A 143 -6.40 9.51 -0.56
C ILE A 143 -4.91 9.71 -0.88
N TYR A 144 -4.46 9.22 -2.04
CA TYR A 144 -3.07 9.26 -2.48
C TYR A 144 -2.90 9.95 -3.85
N PRO A 145 -3.08 11.29 -3.94
CA PRO A 145 -3.01 12.00 -5.22
C PRO A 145 -1.62 11.95 -5.85
N SER A 146 -0.56 11.70 -5.07
CA SER A 146 0.83 11.65 -5.54
C SER A 146 1.26 10.30 -6.09
N SER A 147 0.50 9.21 -5.88
CA SER A 147 0.90 7.87 -6.33
C SER A 147 0.66 7.61 -7.83
N GLY A 148 0.23 8.62 -8.58
CA GLY A 148 -0.10 8.51 -9.99
C GLY A 148 -1.43 7.80 -10.18
N GLU A 149 -2.47 8.58 -10.49
CA GLU A 149 -3.82 8.08 -10.82
C GLU A 149 -3.75 6.96 -11.87
N ASP A 150 -2.82 7.07 -12.83
CA ASP A 150 -2.57 6.10 -13.89
C ASP A 150 -2.21 4.68 -13.38
N ALA A 151 -1.42 4.58 -12.30
CA ALA A 151 -0.99 3.26 -11.79
C ALA A 151 -2.16 2.51 -11.14
N ILE A 152 -2.96 3.22 -10.34
CA ILE A 152 -4.13 2.68 -9.67
C ILE A 152 -5.19 2.28 -10.71
N VAL A 153 -5.47 3.16 -11.67
CA VAL A 153 -6.42 2.90 -12.76
C VAL A 153 -5.99 1.70 -13.60
N SER A 154 -4.69 1.53 -13.86
CA SER A 154 -4.15 0.39 -14.60
C SER A 154 -4.40 -0.95 -13.87
N GLU A 155 -4.12 -1.03 -12.57
CA GLU A 155 -4.32 -2.27 -11.78
C GLU A 155 -5.81 -2.66 -11.70
N TYR A 156 -6.71 -1.69 -11.50
CA TYR A 156 -8.15 -1.96 -11.52
C TYR A 156 -8.68 -2.31 -12.91
N GLY A 157 -8.05 -1.79 -13.97
CA GLY A 157 -8.33 -2.18 -15.35
C GLY A 157 -8.02 -3.65 -15.61
N GLU A 158 -6.87 -4.13 -15.12
CA GLU A 158 -6.48 -5.54 -15.21
C GLU A 158 -7.44 -6.46 -14.44
N LEU A 159 -7.84 -6.06 -13.23
CA LEU A 159 -8.86 -6.79 -12.47
C LEU A 159 -10.19 -6.86 -13.23
N GLY A 160 -10.63 -5.76 -13.83
CA GLY A 160 -11.83 -5.71 -14.66
C GLY A 160 -11.79 -6.69 -15.84
N GLN A 161 -10.67 -6.74 -16.55
CA GLN A 161 -10.47 -7.70 -17.65
C GLN A 161 -10.49 -9.15 -17.16
N MET A 162 -9.89 -9.42 -15.99
CA MET A 162 -9.90 -10.74 -15.37
C MET A 162 -11.33 -11.21 -15.10
N MET A 163 -12.13 -10.33 -14.49
CA MET A 163 -13.52 -10.61 -14.17
C MET A 163 -14.37 -10.78 -15.42
N GLU A 164 -14.21 -9.92 -16.43
CA GLU A 164 -14.96 -9.98 -17.69
C GLU A 164 -14.75 -11.31 -18.41
N HIS A 165 -13.51 -11.77 -18.50
CA HIS A 165 -13.22 -13.07 -19.11
C HIS A 165 -13.79 -14.24 -18.30
N THR A 166 -13.64 -14.19 -16.97
CA THR A 166 -14.15 -15.26 -16.09
C THR A 166 -15.67 -15.37 -16.20
N THR A 167 -16.36 -14.24 -16.17
CA THR A 167 -17.80 -14.15 -16.37
C THR A 167 -18.22 -14.63 -17.75
N ALA A 168 -17.55 -14.19 -18.83
CA ALA A 168 -17.85 -14.64 -20.19
C ALA A 168 -17.69 -16.15 -20.38
N CYS A 169 -16.70 -16.76 -19.73
CA CYS A 169 -16.51 -18.20 -19.74
C CYS A 169 -17.63 -18.95 -18.99
N ILE A 170 -18.05 -18.45 -17.84
CA ILE A 170 -19.19 -19.00 -17.08
C ILE A 170 -20.49 -18.87 -17.89
N ASP A 171 -20.71 -17.73 -18.54
CA ASP A 171 -21.86 -17.48 -19.41
C ASP A 171 -21.90 -18.46 -20.59
N ALA A 172 -20.78 -18.66 -21.28
CA ALA A 172 -20.68 -19.62 -22.37
C ALA A 172 -20.97 -21.06 -21.92
N ALA A 173 -20.50 -21.46 -20.73
CA ALA A 173 -20.81 -22.78 -20.18
C ALA A 173 -22.30 -22.90 -19.79
N TYR A 174 -22.88 -21.83 -19.23
CA TYR A 174 -24.30 -21.78 -18.87
C TYR A 174 -25.20 -21.92 -20.11
N GLU A 175 -24.89 -21.20 -21.19
CA GLU A 175 -25.65 -21.23 -22.44
C GLU A 175 -25.54 -22.58 -23.17
N THR A 176 -24.34 -23.17 -23.18
CA THR A 176 -24.09 -24.43 -23.89
C THR A 176 -24.49 -25.67 -23.09
N GLY A 177 -24.71 -25.55 -21.79
CA GLY A 177 -24.92 -26.67 -20.87
C GLY A 177 -23.70 -27.60 -20.75
N LYS A 178 -22.54 -27.19 -21.30
CA LYS A 178 -21.31 -27.98 -21.23
C LYS A 178 -20.60 -27.70 -19.91
N VAL A 179 -20.44 -28.75 -19.12
CA VAL A 179 -19.74 -28.70 -17.86
C VAL A 179 -18.23 -28.77 -18.10
N PHE A 180 -17.45 -27.89 -17.45
CA PHE A 180 -15.98 -27.95 -17.45
C PHE A 180 -15.48 -29.32 -16.97
N ASN A 181 -14.38 -29.83 -17.53
CA ASN A 181 -13.78 -31.11 -17.16
C ASN A 181 -13.72 -31.28 -15.63
N ALA A 182 -14.17 -32.45 -15.15
CA ALA A 182 -14.45 -32.72 -13.74
C ALA A 182 -13.23 -32.61 -12.82
N ASP A 183 -12.01 -32.67 -13.38
CA ASP A 183 -10.76 -32.81 -12.62
C ASP A 183 -10.25 -31.52 -11.95
N GLN A 184 -10.87 -30.36 -12.20
CA GLN A 184 -10.50 -29.13 -11.50
C GLN A 184 -11.34 -28.92 -10.22
N PRO A 185 -10.67 -28.67 -9.06
CA PRO A 185 -11.29 -28.64 -7.73
C PRO A 185 -12.30 -27.50 -7.55
N SER A 186 -12.26 -26.50 -8.42
CA SER A 186 -13.13 -25.33 -8.39
C SER A 186 -13.42 -24.91 -9.83
N GLY A 187 -14.70 -24.94 -10.21
CA GLY A 187 -15.12 -24.70 -11.59
C GLY A 187 -14.77 -23.30 -12.10
N LEU A 188 -14.65 -22.33 -11.18
CA LEU A 188 -14.20 -20.98 -11.48
C LEU A 188 -12.75 -20.94 -11.99
N TYR A 189 -11.90 -21.84 -11.52
CA TYR A 189 -10.49 -21.88 -11.92
C TYR A 189 -10.30 -22.44 -13.33
N ALA A 190 -11.29 -23.18 -13.85
CA ALA A 190 -11.30 -23.62 -15.24
C ALA A 190 -11.54 -22.47 -16.21
N CYS A 191 -12.25 -21.43 -15.75
CA CYS A 191 -12.50 -20.19 -16.49
C CYS A 191 -11.44 -19.12 -16.26
N ARG A 192 -10.62 -19.28 -15.21
CA ARG A 192 -9.49 -18.38 -14.93
C ARG A 192 -8.42 -18.68 -15.97
N PHE A 193 -7.94 -17.63 -16.64
CA PHE A 193 -7.04 -17.70 -17.80
C PHE A 193 -5.99 -18.81 -17.74
N PRO A 194 -5.60 -19.41 -18.88
CA PRO A 194 -4.35 -20.15 -18.94
C PRO A 194 -3.22 -19.22 -18.52
N SER A 195 -2.57 -19.53 -17.39
CA SER A 195 -1.53 -18.85 -16.57
C SER A 195 -0.45 -17.96 -17.23
N THR A 196 -0.52 -17.67 -18.51
CA THR A 196 0.53 -17.06 -19.33
C THR A 196 0.40 -15.56 -19.55
N SER A 197 -0.75 -14.93 -19.26
CA SER A 197 -1.00 -13.53 -19.65
C SER A 197 -1.08 -12.51 -18.50
N PHE A 198 -1.22 -12.94 -17.24
CA PHE A 198 -1.26 -12.01 -16.11
C PHE A 198 0.08 -11.95 -15.36
N PRO A 199 0.49 -10.78 -14.86
CA PRO A 199 1.59 -10.70 -13.92
C PRO A 199 1.24 -11.54 -12.70
N SER A 200 2.08 -12.52 -12.39
CA SER A 200 1.94 -13.43 -11.24
C SER A 200 1.63 -12.72 -9.93
N SER A 201 2.04 -11.46 -9.76
CA SER A 201 1.75 -10.63 -8.60
C SER A 201 0.26 -10.33 -8.40
N LEU A 202 -0.52 -10.05 -9.45
CA LEU A 202 -1.95 -9.72 -9.29
C LEU A 202 -2.76 -10.97 -8.93
N GLN A 203 -2.41 -12.10 -9.52
CA GLN A 203 -3.07 -13.38 -9.23
C GLN A 203 -2.77 -13.83 -7.79
N VAL A 204 -1.50 -13.76 -7.37
CA VAL A 204 -1.11 -14.00 -5.98
C VAL A 204 -1.80 -13.01 -5.05
N ALA A 205 -1.87 -11.73 -5.41
CA ALA A 205 -2.54 -10.71 -4.60
C ALA A 205 -4.05 -11.00 -4.46
N MET A 206 -4.75 -11.41 -5.52
CA MET A 206 -6.18 -11.76 -5.47
C MET A 206 -6.44 -13.03 -4.66
N ASP A 207 -5.61 -14.06 -4.81
CA ASP A 207 -5.70 -15.28 -4.00
C ASP A 207 -5.32 -15.00 -2.53
N GLU A 208 -4.40 -14.07 -2.29
CA GLU A 208 -4.09 -13.57 -0.95
C GLU A 208 -5.21 -12.66 -0.43
N LEU A 209 -5.93 -11.92 -1.26
CA LEU A 209 -7.03 -11.04 -0.86
C LEU A 209 -8.27 -11.85 -0.47
N SER A 210 -8.58 -12.92 -1.21
CA SER A 210 -9.67 -13.84 -0.89
C SER A 210 -9.37 -14.66 0.37
N ASN A 211 -8.11 -15.09 0.56
CA ASN A 211 -7.71 -15.87 1.73
C ASN A 211 -7.35 -15.01 2.96
N CYS A 212 -6.82 -13.80 2.76
CA CYS A 212 -6.19 -12.97 3.78
C CYS A 212 -6.17 -11.47 3.37
N SER A 213 -7.28 -10.74 3.56
CA SER A 213 -7.37 -9.30 3.24
C SER A 213 -6.25 -8.40 3.82
N SER A 214 -5.55 -8.85 4.86
CA SER A 214 -4.39 -8.16 5.45
C SER A 214 -3.08 -8.32 4.66
N LEU A 215 -2.93 -9.39 3.88
CA LEU A 215 -1.76 -9.65 3.02
C LEU A 215 -1.81 -8.83 1.73
N PHE A 216 -2.99 -8.64 1.15
CA PHE A 216 -3.15 -7.79 -0.04
C PHE A 216 -2.77 -6.32 0.23
N LEU A 217 -3.05 -5.82 1.43
CA LEU A 217 -2.61 -4.47 1.82
C LEU A 217 -1.08 -4.38 1.93
N LEU A 218 -0.40 -5.50 2.23
CA LEU A 218 1.06 -5.57 2.19
C LEU A 218 1.56 -5.62 0.74
N SER A 219 0.93 -6.35 -0.18
CA SER A 219 1.32 -6.34 -1.60
C SER A 219 1.05 -4.99 -2.27
N LEU A 220 -0.07 -4.34 -1.93
CA LEU A 220 -0.39 -2.97 -2.35
C LEU A 220 0.59 -1.97 -1.72
N GLY A 221 0.93 -2.15 -0.44
CA GLY A 221 2.00 -1.42 0.24
C GLY A 221 3.35 -1.59 -0.46
N VAL A 222 3.70 -2.81 -0.88
CA VAL A 222 4.91 -3.13 -1.65
C VAL A 222 4.89 -2.50 -3.05
N ALA A 223 3.74 -2.43 -3.71
CA ALA A 223 3.57 -1.69 -4.96
C ALA A 223 3.74 -0.17 -4.73
N LEU A 224 3.25 0.34 -3.60
CA LEU A 224 3.47 1.71 -3.11
C LEU A 224 4.91 1.95 -2.58
N ASP A 225 5.72 0.90 -2.40
CA ASP A 225 7.13 0.96 -1.94
C ASP A 225 8.09 1.32 -3.08
N ARG A 226 7.58 1.58 -4.30
CA ARG A 226 8.33 2.28 -5.36
C ARG A 226 8.66 3.74 -5.01
N PHE A 227 8.20 4.26 -3.86
CA PHE A 227 8.50 5.60 -3.38
C PHE A 227 9.41 5.54 -2.14
N PRO A 228 10.62 6.12 -2.18
CA PRO A 228 11.56 6.04 -1.06
C PRO A 228 11.02 6.76 0.19
N ALA A 229 11.07 6.05 1.33
CA ALA A 229 10.74 6.51 2.68
C ALA A 229 9.24 6.70 3.01
N SER A 230 8.45 5.64 2.86
CA SER A 230 7.02 5.67 3.19
C SER A 230 6.76 5.49 4.71
N PRO A 231 5.93 6.34 5.35
CA PRO A 231 5.53 6.22 6.75
C PRO A 231 4.81 4.92 7.12
N TRP A 232 4.22 4.21 6.14
CA TRP A 232 3.50 2.96 6.37
C TRP A 232 4.42 1.82 6.81
N GLN A 233 5.69 1.80 6.36
CA GLN A 233 6.68 0.81 6.81
C GLN A 233 6.91 0.90 8.32
N ARG A 234 7.07 2.13 8.84
CA ARG A 234 7.23 2.37 10.29
C ARG A 234 5.95 2.05 11.06
N ALA A 235 4.78 2.35 10.51
CA ALA A 235 3.51 2.00 11.13
C ALA A 235 3.27 0.48 11.17
N ALA A 236 3.65 -0.24 10.11
CA ALA A 236 3.56 -1.70 10.04
C ALA A 236 4.52 -2.39 11.01
N GLU A 237 5.75 -1.87 11.15
CA GLU A 237 6.73 -2.31 12.15
C GLU A 237 6.27 -2.00 13.59
N ALA A 238 5.75 -0.80 13.85
CA ALA A 238 5.29 -0.38 15.17
C ALA A 238 4.07 -1.16 15.66
N ASN A 239 3.12 -1.46 14.76
CA ASN A 239 1.87 -2.15 15.10
C ASN A 239 2.00 -3.68 15.16
N LYS A 240 3.20 -4.25 15.01
CA LYS A 240 3.44 -5.72 14.98
C LYS A 240 2.46 -6.45 14.05
N VAL A 241 2.02 -5.81 12.96
CA VAL A 241 1.05 -6.39 11.99
C VAL A 241 1.56 -7.74 11.46
N PHE A 242 2.88 -7.93 11.49
CA PHE A 242 3.58 -9.15 11.09
C PHE A 242 3.51 -10.34 12.06
N LYS A 243 3.00 -10.22 13.30
CA LYS A 243 3.18 -11.29 14.31
C LYS A 243 1.99 -12.20 14.56
N THR A 244 0.74 -11.81 14.27
CA THR A 244 -0.41 -12.69 14.56
C THR A 244 -1.60 -12.34 13.69
N ALA A 245 -1.75 -13.01 12.54
CA ALA A 245 -3.08 -13.20 11.96
C ALA A 245 -3.74 -14.39 12.70
N PRO A 246 -4.89 -14.20 13.38
CA PRO A 246 -5.48 -15.23 14.24
C PRO A 246 -6.19 -16.37 13.47
N PHE A 247 -6.12 -16.40 12.15
CA PHE A 247 -6.80 -17.40 11.33
C PHE A 247 -5.90 -17.90 10.19
N GLY A 248 -5.13 -18.96 10.42
CA GLY A 248 -4.64 -19.88 9.37
C GLY A 248 -3.70 -19.36 8.26
N CYS A 249 -3.55 -18.04 8.07
CA CYS A 249 -2.73 -17.38 7.05
C CYS A 249 -1.22 -17.43 7.36
N SER A 250 -0.70 -18.58 7.83
CA SER A 250 0.69 -18.73 8.29
C SER A 250 1.60 -19.48 7.31
N LYS A 251 1.26 -19.57 6.02
CA LYS A 251 2.19 -20.12 5.03
C LYS A 251 3.03 -19.03 4.39
N LYS A 252 4.11 -18.73 5.10
CA LYS A 252 5.42 -18.29 4.57
C LYS A 252 5.32 -17.17 3.53
N LEU A 253 5.19 -15.95 4.01
CA LEU A 253 5.50 -14.73 3.27
C LEU A 253 7.00 -14.79 2.91
N ILE A 254 7.34 -15.41 1.77
CA ILE A 254 8.68 -15.32 1.21
C ILE A 254 8.76 -13.91 0.63
N VAL A 255 9.23 -12.98 1.44
CA VAL A 255 9.69 -11.68 0.94
C VAL A 255 10.82 -12.00 -0.04
N HIS A 256 10.51 -12.06 -1.33
CA HIS A 256 11.53 -11.97 -2.36
C HIS A 256 12.13 -10.58 -2.22
N GLY A 257 13.23 -10.49 -1.45
CA GLY A 257 13.98 -9.26 -1.28
C GLY A 257 14.45 -8.78 -2.64
N PHE A 258 13.79 -7.75 -3.18
CA PHE A 258 14.31 -7.00 -4.29
C PHE A 258 15.59 -6.31 -3.82
N PRO A 259 16.72 -6.47 -4.52
CA PRO A 259 17.95 -5.77 -4.15
C PRO A 259 17.71 -4.26 -4.27
N MET A 260 17.75 -3.57 -3.14
CA MET A 260 17.73 -2.11 -3.11
C MET A 260 18.91 -1.57 -3.95
N PRO A 261 18.68 -0.64 -4.88
CA PRO A 261 19.79 0.09 -5.50
C PRO A 261 20.53 0.87 -4.41
N LYS A 262 21.85 0.66 -4.33
CA LYS A 262 22.76 1.43 -3.47
C LYS A 262 22.91 2.85 -3.96
#